data_AF-A0A6N7M1R9-F1
#
_entry.id   AF-A0A6N7M1R9-F1
#
_cell.length_a   1.000
_cell.length_b   1.000
_cell.length_c   1.000
_cell.angle_alpha   90.00
_cell.angle_beta   90.00
_cell.angle_gamma   90.00
#
_symmetry.space_group_name_H-M   'P 1'
#
loop_
_entity.id
_entity.type
_entity.pdbx_description
1 polymer ?
#
loop_
_entity_poly.entity_id
_entity_poly.type
_entity_poly.pdbx_seq_one_letter_code
_entity_poly.pdbx_strand_id
1 'polypeptide(L)'
;MDLKRKDGTMLKGSQKAKYNNCIIKFLVKLLIIITLTSMSAGCGRQEIEKLRAENQALKSEVASLKQEIAKLKETPDYHYQQGVDFLSSQKYEEAKSEFETVIDKYPTSPLVTSAKQQLIVVKKGLAKIEAQRIAEEKLVEADRRAEERRRQEEEKYRPRSPEEAIQEWIQFRNNEDKYKGTVTTWRFPVKYLSYENPIGYLDTASGGYGSDYAVVVHGPEGFTYQAGAMFGKVPSVKEKDWIIVTGKFCYVSSDNVVVLSPIRVKNEGYK
;
A
#
# COMPACT_ATOMS: atom_id res chain seq x y z
N MET A 1 -11.01 -21.95 70.50
CA MET A 1 -12.40 -21.47 70.34
C MET A 1 -13.32 -22.58 70.77
N ASP A 2 -13.93 -22.35 71.93
CA ASP A 2 -14.79 -23.26 72.65
C ASP A 2 -16.18 -23.37 72.02
N LEU A 3 -16.70 -24.60 72.05
CA LEU A 3 -18.09 -25.04 72.08
C LEU A 3 -19.15 -24.26 71.30
N LYS A 4 -19.84 -24.99 70.40
CA LYS A 4 -21.25 -25.33 70.64
C LYS A 4 -21.65 -26.58 69.86
N ARG A 5 -21.62 -27.73 70.56
CA ARG A 5 -22.51 -28.87 70.29
C ARG A 5 -23.94 -28.33 70.34
N LYS A 6 -24.66 -28.38 69.21
CA LYS A 6 -26.11 -28.25 69.21
C LYS A 6 -26.70 -29.64 69.39
N ASP A 7 -27.33 -29.80 70.55
CA ASP A 7 -28.00 -31.01 70.97
C ASP A 7 -29.09 -31.45 69.99
N GLY A 8 -29.14 -32.77 69.83
CA GLY A 8 -30.11 -33.48 69.04
C GLY A 8 -31.51 -33.28 69.57
N THR A 9 -32.38 -32.78 68.71
CA THR A 9 -33.82 -32.90 68.86
C THR A 9 -34.24 -34.26 68.31
N MET A 10 -34.63 -35.15 69.22
CA MET A 10 -35.28 -36.42 68.91
C MET A 10 -36.55 -36.17 68.06
N LEU A 11 -36.46 -36.52 66.77
CA LEU A 11 -37.64 -36.67 65.92
C LEU A 11 -38.50 -37.82 66.47
N LYS A 12 -39.65 -37.46 67.04
CA LYS A 12 -40.73 -38.36 67.48
C LYS A 12 -41.00 -39.41 66.39
N GLY A 13 -41.20 -40.68 66.77
CA GLY A 13 -41.25 -41.85 65.87
C GLY A 13 -42.14 -41.74 64.62
N SER A 14 -43.14 -40.85 64.61
CA SER A 14 -43.98 -40.55 63.43
C SER A 14 -43.24 -39.76 62.33
N GLN A 15 -42.32 -38.85 62.67
CA GLN A 15 -41.54 -38.10 61.68
C GLN A 15 -40.38 -38.91 61.09
N LYS A 16 -39.80 -39.85 61.86
CA LYS A 16 -38.75 -40.76 61.38
C LYS A 16 -39.28 -41.72 60.30
N ALA A 17 -40.52 -42.20 60.45
CA ALA A 17 -41.19 -43.02 59.44
C ALA A 17 -41.45 -42.24 58.14
N LYS A 18 -41.88 -40.97 58.22
CA LYS A 18 -42.06 -40.12 57.04
C LYS A 18 -40.75 -39.81 56.32
N TYR A 19 -39.68 -39.53 57.08
CA TYR A 19 -38.35 -39.26 56.52
C TYR A 19 -37.75 -40.48 55.82
N ASN A 20 -37.84 -41.66 56.45
CA ASN A 20 -37.37 -42.92 55.85
C ASN A 20 -38.14 -43.25 54.57
N ASN A 21 -39.45 -43.03 54.54
CA ASN A 21 -40.26 -43.27 53.34
C ASN A 21 -39.92 -42.27 52.22
N CYS A 22 -39.54 -41.02 52.56
CA CYS A 22 -39.06 -40.04 51.59
C CYS A 22 -37.70 -40.42 51.00
N ILE A 23 -36.76 -40.87 51.84
CA ILE A 23 -35.43 -41.36 51.39
C ILE A 23 -35.58 -42.60 50.52
N ILE A 24 -36.40 -43.57 50.94
CA ILE A 24 -36.65 -44.79 50.15
C ILE A 24 -37.25 -44.42 48.78
N LYS A 25 -38.22 -43.50 48.71
CA LYS A 25 -38.76 -43.02 47.44
C LYS A 25 -37.72 -42.30 46.58
N PHE A 26 -36.81 -41.54 47.18
CA PHE A 26 -35.72 -40.88 46.46
C PHE A 26 -34.70 -41.89 45.91
N LEU A 27 -34.29 -42.86 46.73
CA LEU A 27 -33.36 -43.92 46.32
C LEU A 27 -33.96 -44.82 45.25
N VAL A 28 -35.24 -45.16 45.33
CA VAL A 28 -35.95 -45.92 44.29
C VAL A 28 -36.00 -45.13 42.98
N LYS A 29 -36.29 -43.81 43.02
CA LYS A 29 -36.25 -42.96 41.82
C LYS A 29 -34.84 -42.87 41.24
N LEU A 30 -33.81 -42.73 42.08
CA LEU A 30 -32.41 -42.69 41.65
C LEU A 30 -31.99 -44.02 41.02
N LEU A 31 -32.38 -45.15 41.62
CA LEU A 31 -32.12 -46.49 41.10
C LEU A 31 -32.78 -46.67 39.72
N ILE A 32 -34.03 -46.23 39.57
CA ILE A 32 -34.76 -46.26 38.28
C ILE A 32 -34.05 -45.40 37.22
N ILE A 33 -33.53 -44.22 37.59
CA ILE A 33 -32.78 -43.36 36.66
C ILE A 33 -31.45 -44.03 36.26
N ILE A 34 -30.75 -44.66 37.20
CA ILE A 34 -29.48 -45.38 36.93
C ILE A 34 -29.73 -46.59 36.04
N THR A 35 -30.83 -47.33 36.22
CA THR A 35 -31.15 -48.48 35.36
C THR A 35 -31.67 -48.06 33.99
N LEU A 36 -32.43 -46.97 33.86
CA LEU A 36 -32.81 -46.43 32.54
C LEU A 36 -31.61 -45.91 31.73
N THR A 37 -30.62 -45.32 32.40
CA THR A 37 -29.39 -44.82 31.73
C THR A 37 -28.43 -45.95 31.34
N SER A 38 -28.41 -47.08 32.06
CA SER A 38 -27.56 -48.22 31.69
C SER A 38 -28.10 -49.03 30.51
N MET A 39 -29.42 -49.12 30.31
CA MET A 39 -30.04 -49.85 29.20
C MET A 39 -29.91 -49.16 27.83
N SER A 40 -29.66 -47.85 27.79
CA SER A 40 -29.47 -47.09 26.53
C SER A 40 -28.03 -47.13 25.98
N ALA A 41 -27.06 -47.65 26.73
CA ALA A 41 -25.65 -47.71 26.34
C ALA A 41 -25.25 -48.95 25.51
N GLY A 42 -26.13 -49.95 25.39
CA GLY A 42 -25.80 -51.25 24.77
C GLY A 42 -25.92 -51.29 23.24
N CYS A 43 -27.03 -50.81 22.68
CA CYS A 43 -27.31 -50.94 21.24
C CYS A 43 -26.46 -50.00 20.37
N GLY A 44 -26.09 -48.81 20.87
CA GLY A 44 -25.24 -47.88 20.11
C GLY A 44 -23.80 -48.36 19.96
N ARG A 45 -23.31 -49.24 20.85
CA ARG A 45 -21.90 -49.64 20.87
C ARG A 45 -21.53 -50.55 19.69
N GLN A 46 -22.40 -51.49 19.33
CA GLN A 46 -22.20 -52.36 18.17
C GLN A 46 -22.19 -51.59 16.87
N GLU A 47 -23.11 -50.62 16.72
CA GLU A 47 -23.16 -49.77 15.54
C GLU A 47 -21.94 -48.83 15.47
N ILE A 48 -21.49 -48.28 16.59
CA ILE A 48 -20.25 -47.50 16.66
C ILE A 48 -19.02 -48.34 16.28
N GLU A 49 -18.92 -49.58 16.74
CA GLU A 49 -17.80 -50.47 16.39
C GLU A 49 -17.84 -50.86 14.92
N LYS A 50 -19.01 -51.18 14.38
CA LYS A 50 -19.21 -51.42 12.94
C LYS A 50 -18.80 -50.20 12.11
N LEU A 51 -19.29 -49.01 12.46
CA LEU A 51 -18.95 -47.76 11.77
C LEU A 51 -17.45 -47.43 11.87
N ARG A 52 -16.78 -47.79 12.98
CA ARG A 52 -15.33 -47.63 13.12
C ARG A 52 -14.58 -48.59 12.21
N ALA A 53 -15.00 -49.85 12.13
CA ALA A 53 -14.41 -50.85 11.25
C ALA A 53 -14.58 -50.45 9.78
N GLU A 54 -15.78 -50.01 9.38
CA GLU A 54 -16.04 -49.50 8.02
C GLU A 54 -15.19 -48.26 7.71
N ASN A 55 -15.06 -47.30 8.64
CA ASN A 55 -14.19 -46.14 8.44
C ASN A 55 -12.71 -46.54 8.30
N GLN A 56 -12.25 -47.56 9.02
CA GLN A 56 -10.88 -48.06 8.87
C GLN A 56 -10.68 -48.74 7.52
N ALA A 57 -11.64 -49.57 7.09
CA ALA A 57 -11.61 -50.24 5.79
C ALA A 57 -11.64 -49.23 4.62
N LEU A 58 -12.53 -48.23 4.68
CA LEU A 58 -12.59 -47.16 3.68
C LEU A 58 -11.28 -46.35 3.64
N LYS A 59 -10.66 -46.09 4.79
CA LYS A 59 -9.35 -45.42 4.83
C LYS A 59 -8.25 -46.23 4.16
N SER A 60 -8.21 -47.56 4.38
CA SER A 60 -7.22 -48.41 3.73
C SER A 60 -7.46 -48.52 2.22
N GLU A 61 -8.73 -48.61 1.81
CA GLU A 61 -9.10 -48.62 0.38
C GLU A 61 -8.71 -47.32 -0.32
N VAL A 62 -9.02 -46.17 0.27
CA VAL A 62 -8.60 -44.86 -0.26
C VAL A 62 -7.08 -44.75 -0.38
N ALA A 63 -6.32 -45.29 0.59
CA ALA A 63 -4.87 -45.30 0.51
C ALA A 63 -4.36 -46.17 -0.65
N SER A 64 -4.94 -47.36 -0.85
CA SER A 64 -4.61 -48.27 -1.96
C SER A 64 -4.93 -47.64 -3.32
N LEU A 65 -6.11 -47.07 -3.48
CA LEU A 65 -6.52 -46.41 -4.72
C LEU A 65 -5.62 -45.22 -5.06
N LYS A 66 -5.18 -44.43 -4.07
CA LYS A 66 -4.20 -43.37 -4.29
C LYS A 66 -2.87 -43.90 -4.80
N GLN A 67 -2.41 -45.04 -4.29
CA GLN A 67 -1.17 -45.67 -4.75
C GLN A 67 -1.31 -46.20 -6.19
N GLU A 68 -2.46 -46.77 -6.54
CA GLU A 68 -2.73 -47.26 -7.88
C GLU A 68 -2.80 -46.10 -8.90
N ILE A 69 -3.50 -45.02 -8.54
CA ILE A 69 -3.52 -43.79 -9.34
C ILE A 69 -2.11 -43.24 -9.53
N ALA A 70 -1.28 -43.24 -8.49
CA ALA A 70 0.11 -42.78 -8.61
C ALA A 70 0.91 -43.63 -9.61
N LYS A 71 0.74 -44.96 -9.59
CA LYS A 71 1.40 -45.85 -10.56
C LYS A 71 0.94 -45.61 -12.00
N LEU A 72 -0.35 -45.38 -12.22
CA LEU A 72 -0.89 -45.07 -13.55
C LEU A 72 -0.37 -43.73 -14.10
N LYS A 73 -0.06 -42.79 -13.20
CA LYS A 73 0.51 -41.48 -13.56
C LYS A 73 2.01 -41.51 -13.85
N GLU A 74 2.74 -42.50 -13.35
CA GLU A 74 4.18 -42.67 -13.64
C GLU A 74 4.40 -43.32 -15.02
N THR A 75 3.86 -42.68 -16.07
CA THR A 75 4.06 -43.06 -17.47
C THR A 75 4.58 -41.86 -18.28
N PRO A 76 5.40 -42.08 -19.32
CA PRO A 76 5.91 -40.98 -20.13
C PRO A 76 4.80 -40.21 -20.84
N ASP A 77 3.72 -40.88 -21.28
CA ASP A 77 2.57 -40.24 -21.92
C ASP A 77 1.82 -39.30 -20.97
N TYR A 78 1.62 -39.70 -19.71
CA TYR A 78 0.96 -38.87 -18.72
C TYR A 78 1.75 -37.58 -18.46
N HIS A 79 3.05 -37.71 -18.18
CA HIS A 79 3.93 -36.56 -17.94
C HIS A 79 4.03 -35.66 -19.18
N TYR A 80 4.14 -36.23 -20.38
CA TYR A 80 4.16 -35.46 -21.61
C TYR A 80 2.86 -34.66 -21.83
N GLN A 81 1.70 -35.29 -21.64
CA GLN A 81 0.41 -34.62 -21.81
C GLN A 81 0.20 -33.52 -20.77
N GLN A 82 0.56 -33.77 -19.51
CA GLN A 82 0.53 -32.73 -18.46
C GLN A 82 1.43 -31.54 -18.83
N GLY A 83 2.63 -31.79 -19.34
CA GLY A 83 3.52 -30.74 -19.84
C GLY A 83 2.90 -29.90 -20.96
N VAL A 84 2.18 -30.53 -21.89
CA VAL A 84 1.45 -29.86 -22.97
C VAL A 84 0.29 -29.03 -22.41
N ASP A 85 -0.48 -29.57 -21.48
CA ASP A 85 -1.61 -28.88 -20.84
C ASP A 85 -1.12 -27.64 -20.06
N PHE A 86 -0.02 -27.77 -19.30
CA PHE A 86 0.62 -26.64 -18.62
C PHE A 86 1.15 -25.60 -19.61
N LEU A 87 1.78 -26.02 -20.70
CA LEU A 87 2.27 -25.12 -21.74
C LEU A 87 1.11 -24.33 -22.38
N SER A 88 -0.01 -24.99 -22.68
CA SER A 88 -1.22 -24.34 -23.22
C SER A 88 -1.82 -23.31 -22.25
N SER A 89 -1.69 -23.58 -20.95
CA SER A 89 -2.09 -22.70 -19.85
C SER A 89 -1.04 -21.63 -19.51
N GLN A 90 0.04 -21.51 -20.28
CA GLN A 90 1.18 -20.61 -20.05
C GLN A 90 1.88 -20.80 -18.68
N LYS A 91 1.74 -22.00 -18.09
CA LYS A 91 2.39 -22.41 -16.84
C LYS A 91 3.74 -23.03 -17.15
N TYR A 92 4.70 -22.18 -17.50
CA TYR A 92 5.95 -22.61 -18.11
C TYR A 92 6.88 -23.39 -17.16
N GLU A 93 6.90 -23.10 -15.86
CA GLU A 93 7.73 -23.84 -14.90
C GLU A 93 7.19 -25.25 -14.64
N GLU A 94 5.87 -25.39 -14.51
CA GLU A 94 5.21 -26.69 -14.38
C GLU A 94 5.39 -27.52 -15.67
N ALA A 95 5.20 -26.90 -16.83
CA ALA A 95 5.46 -27.55 -18.11
C ALA A 95 6.92 -28.03 -18.23
N LYS A 96 7.89 -27.21 -17.79
CA LYS A 96 9.31 -27.56 -17.78
C LYS A 96 9.56 -28.82 -16.94
N SER A 97 9.06 -28.84 -15.71
CA SER A 97 9.24 -29.96 -14.77
C SER A 97 8.69 -31.28 -15.34
N GLU A 98 7.52 -31.24 -15.98
CA GLU A 98 6.90 -32.43 -16.58
C GLU A 98 7.70 -32.93 -17.79
N PHE A 99 8.14 -32.04 -18.69
CA PHE A 99 8.97 -32.45 -19.83
C PHE A 99 10.36 -32.96 -19.41
N GLU A 100 10.98 -32.36 -18.38
CA GLU A 100 12.23 -32.85 -17.80
C GLU A 100 12.03 -34.24 -17.20
N THR A 101 10.90 -34.50 -16.53
CA THR A 101 10.56 -35.83 -16.02
C THR A 101 10.48 -36.89 -17.14
N VAL A 102 9.90 -36.55 -18.29
CA VAL A 102 9.88 -37.46 -19.47
C VAL A 102 11.29 -37.81 -19.93
N ILE A 103 12.19 -36.82 -19.96
CA ILE A 103 13.57 -36.98 -20.44
C ILE A 103 14.42 -37.77 -19.44
N ASP A 104 14.30 -37.46 -18.16
CA ASP A 104 15.20 -37.98 -17.12
C ASP A 104 14.75 -39.37 -16.63
N LYS A 105 13.44 -39.58 -16.40
CA LYS A 105 12.92 -40.87 -15.93
C LYS A 105 12.66 -41.88 -17.05
N TYR A 106 12.37 -41.42 -18.26
CA TYR A 106 12.00 -42.29 -19.40
C TYR A 106 12.88 -42.06 -20.65
N PRO A 107 14.22 -42.16 -20.54
CA PRO A 107 15.14 -41.78 -21.61
C PRO A 107 15.00 -42.60 -22.91
N THR A 108 14.42 -43.80 -22.84
CA THR A 108 14.16 -44.67 -24.01
C THR A 108 12.78 -44.45 -24.64
N SER A 109 11.95 -43.57 -24.08
CA SER A 109 10.62 -43.27 -24.61
C SER A 109 10.70 -42.56 -25.96
N PRO A 110 9.82 -42.87 -26.94
CA PRO A 110 9.76 -42.13 -28.20
C PRO A 110 9.39 -40.64 -28.00
N LEU A 111 8.80 -40.28 -26.86
CA LEU A 111 8.38 -38.91 -26.54
C LEU A 111 9.53 -37.99 -26.14
N VAL A 112 10.72 -38.52 -25.85
CA VAL A 112 11.89 -37.72 -25.40
C VAL A 112 12.26 -36.63 -26.40
N THR A 113 12.23 -36.94 -27.69
CA THR A 113 12.54 -35.95 -28.76
C THR A 113 11.52 -34.82 -28.77
N SER A 114 10.23 -35.15 -28.68
CA SER A 114 9.14 -34.16 -28.62
C SER A 114 9.22 -33.32 -27.34
N ALA A 115 9.49 -33.94 -26.18
CA ALA A 115 9.67 -33.23 -24.91
C ALA A 115 10.83 -32.22 -24.96
N LYS A 116 11.96 -32.60 -25.58
CA LYS A 116 13.10 -31.68 -25.80
C LYS A 116 12.72 -30.49 -26.68
N GLN A 117 11.92 -30.70 -27.72
CA GLN A 117 11.43 -29.61 -28.58
C GLN A 117 10.51 -28.67 -27.80
N GLN A 118 9.57 -29.22 -27.01
CA GLN A 118 8.68 -28.41 -26.18
C GLN A 118 9.45 -27.62 -25.11
N LEU A 119 10.52 -28.18 -24.53
CA LEU A 119 11.39 -27.44 -23.61
C LEU A 119 12.03 -26.21 -24.23
N ILE A 120 12.31 -26.19 -25.54
CA ILE A 120 12.80 -24.98 -26.22
C ILE A 120 11.71 -23.90 -26.22
N VAL A 121 10.45 -24.27 -26.47
CA VAL A 121 9.31 -23.36 -26.43
C VAL A 121 9.11 -22.82 -25.01
N VAL A 122 9.14 -23.70 -24.01
CA VAL A 122 9.06 -23.35 -22.59
C VAL A 122 10.15 -22.37 -22.18
N LYS A 123 11.42 -22.66 -22.52
CA LYS A 123 12.56 -21.77 -22.23
C LYS A 123 12.41 -20.39 -22.84
N LYS A 124 11.87 -20.30 -24.06
CA LYS A 124 11.55 -19.00 -24.69
C LYS A 124 10.44 -18.27 -23.95
N GLY A 125 9.41 -18.99 -23.49
CA GLY A 125 8.33 -18.44 -22.67
C GLY A 125 8.84 -17.85 -21.35
N LEU A 126 9.66 -18.61 -20.62
CA LEU A 126 10.30 -18.15 -19.37
C LEU A 126 11.17 -16.91 -19.59
N ALA A 127 12.01 -16.91 -20.63
CA ALA A 127 12.85 -15.78 -20.96
C ALA A 127 12.04 -14.50 -21.26
N LYS A 128 10.87 -14.65 -21.90
CA LYS A 128 9.97 -13.53 -22.18
C LYS A 128 9.36 -12.96 -20.90
N ILE A 129 8.87 -13.81 -19.99
CA ILE A 129 8.32 -13.38 -18.70
C ILE A 129 9.38 -12.64 -17.88
N GLU A 130 10.59 -13.19 -17.81
CA GLU A 130 11.68 -12.56 -17.06
C GLU A 130 12.09 -11.22 -17.67
N ALA A 131 12.15 -11.12 -19.00
CA ALA A 131 12.42 -9.86 -19.68
C ALA A 131 11.33 -8.81 -19.39
N GLN A 132 10.06 -9.22 -19.35
CA GLN A 132 8.94 -8.32 -18.99
C GLN A 132 9.05 -7.85 -17.55
N ARG A 133 9.33 -8.75 -16.60
CA ARG A 133 9.52 -8.43 -15.18
C ARG A 133 10.65 -7.41 -14.98
N ILE A 134 11.80 -7.62 -15.63
CA ILE A 134 12.93 -6.69 -15.59
C ILE A 134 12.56 -5.32 -16.20
N ALA A 135 11.78 -5.31 -17.28
CA ALA A 135 11.35 -4.06 -17.92
C ALA A 135 10.39 -3.26 -17.02
N GLU A 136 9.46 -3.93 -16.35
CA GLU A 136 8.53 -3.31 -15.40
C GLU A 136 9.26 -2.77 -14.16
N GLU A 137 10.20 -3.53 -13.60
CA GLU A 137 11.03 -3.09 -12.47
C GLU A 137 11.84 -1.82 -12.83
N LYS A 138 12.40 -1.76 -14.04
CA LYS A 138 13.11 -0.56 -14.53
C LYS A 138 12.20 0.65 -14.69
N LEU A 139 10.93 0.45 -15.09
CA LEU A 139 9.96 1.53 -15.21
C LEU A 139 9.60 2.09 -13.84
N VAL A 140 9.31 1.22 -12.87
CA VAL A 140 9.02 1.61 -11.48
C VAL A 140 10.19 2.39 -10.85
N GLU A 141 11.41 1.93 -11.08
CA GLU A 141 12.61 2.62 -10.58
C GLU A 141 12.83 3.98 -11.27
N ALA A 142 12.52 4.10 -12.57
CA ALA A 142 12.58 5.37 -13.29
C ALA A 142 11.56 6.38 -12.73
N ASP A 143 10.34 5.93 -12.43
CA ASP A 143 9.28 6.75 -11.84
C ASP A 143 9.67 7.19 -10.41
N ARG A 144 10.19 6.28 -9.60
CA ARG A 144 10.70 6.61 -8.25
C ARG A 144 11.79 7.68 -8.31
N ARG A 145 12.72 7.58 -9.26
CA ARG A 145 13.77 8.59 -9.46
C ARG A 145 13.21 9.91 -9.97
N ALA A 146 12.20 9.89 -10.82
CA ALA A 146 11.54 11.10 -11.31
C ALA A 146 10.81 11.83 -10.18
N GLU A 147 10.11 11.08 -9.33
CA GLU A 147 9.44 11.60 -8.14
C GLU A 147 10.43 12.21 -7.14
N GLU A 148 11.53 11.53 -6.88
CA GLU A 148 12.58 12.03 -5.97
C GLU A 148 13.19 13.34 -6.50
N ARG A 149 13.47 13.42 -7.81
CA ARG A 149 13.91 14.67 -8.44
C ARG A 149 12.89 15.79 -8.28
N ARG A 150 11.60 15.48 -8.44
CA ARG A 150 10.52 16.45 -8.23
C ARG A 150 10.50 16.96 -6.79
N ARG A 151 10.62 16.07 -5.80
CA ARG A 151 10.69 16.44 -4.38
C ARG A 151 11.91 17.29 -4.06
N GLN A 152 13.08 16.96 -4.60
CA GLN A 152 14.29 17.75 -4.41
C GLN A 152 14.15 19.15 -5.03
N GLU A 153 13.51 19.25 -6.20
CA GLU A 153 13.21 20.52 -6.82
C GLU A 153 12.18 21.32 -5.99
N GLU A 154 11.13 20.69 -5.49
CA GLU A 154 10.14 21.32 -4.60
C GLU A 154 10.75 21.78 -3.27
N GLU A 155 11.63 20.98 -2.67
CA GLU A 155 12.33 21.32 -1.42
C GLU A 155 13.29 22.49 -1.65
N LYS A 156 14.02 22.51 -2.77
CA LYS A 156 14.88 23.64 -3.18
C LYS A 156 14.10 24.96 -3.20
N TYR A 157 12.83 24.93 -3.57
CA TYR A 157 11.97 26.11 -3.62
C TYR A 157 10.94 26.13 -2.49
N ARG A 158 11.09 25.35 -1.42
CA ARG A 158 10.14 25.33 -0.31
C ARG A 158 10.04 26.74 0.29
N PRO A 159 8.82 27.20 0.64
CA PRO A 159 8.69 28.50 1.27
C PRO A 159 9.45 28.46 2.59
N ARG A 160 10.44 29.34 2.71
CA ARG A 160 11.15 29.53 3.97
C ARG A 160 10.19 30.05 5.03
N SER A 161 10.51 29.85 6.30
CA SER A 161 9.74 30.51 7.35
C SER A 161 9.76 32.03 7.12
N PRO A 162 8.76 32.79 7.60
CA PRO A 162 8.79 34.25 7.51
C PRO A 162 10.13 34.83 8.01
N GLU A 163 10.67 34.30 9.11
CA GLU A 163 11.95 34.72 9.70
C GLU A 163 13.15 34.42 8.79
N GLU A 164 13.20 33.22 8.21
CA GLU A 164 14.26 32.83 7.28
C GLU A 164 14.20 33.65 5.97
N ALA A 165 13.00 33.96 5.49
CA ALA A 165 12.78 34.84 4.35
C ALA A 165 13.23 36.28 4.65
N ILE A 166 12.94 36.81 5.86
CA ILE A 166 13.47 38.11 6.32
C ILE A 166 15.00 38.08 6.31
N GLN A 167 15.63 37.05 6.89
CA GLN A 167 17.09 36.99 7.01
C GLN A 167 17.78 36.87 5.65
N GLU A 168 17.26 36.04 4.76
CA GLU A 168 17.75 35.93 3.39
C GLU A 168 17.66 37.27 2.65
N TRP A 169 16.57 38.01 2.85
CA TRP A 169 16.42 39.33 2.25
C TRP A 169 17.39 40.37 2.84
N ILE A 170 17.58 40.38 4.16
CA ILE A 170 18.57 41.26 4.81
C ILE A 170 19.96 40.97 4.23
N GLN A 171 20.31 39.68 4.10
CA GLN A 171 21.57 39.28 3.47
C GLN A 171 21.65 39.70 2.01
N PHE A 172 20.57 39.56 1.24
CA PHE A 172 20.50 40.00 -0.14
C PHE A 172 20.72 41.50 -0.27
N ARG A 173 20.05 42.33 0.55
CA ARG A 173 20.19 43.79 0.55
C ARG A 173 21.60 44.23 0.93
N ASN A 174 22.19 43.60 1.94
CA ASN A 174 23.56 43.89 2.35
C ASN A 174 24.59 43.53 1.26
N ASN A 175 24.19 42.74 0.25
CA ASN A 175 25.04 42.29 -0.85
C ASN A 175 24.48 42.67 -2.22
N GLU A 176 23.66 43.72 -2.31
CA GLU A 176 22.90 44.07 -3.52
C GLU A 176 23.78 44.17 -4.79
N ASP A 177 24.93 44.83 -4.68
CA ASP A 177 25.88 45.02 -5.79
C ASP A 177 26.39 43.70 -6.37
N LYS A 178 26.50 42.65 -5.55
CA LYS A 178 26.92 41.32 -5.99
C LYS A 178 25.88 40.65 -6.88
N TYR A 179 24.60 40.93 -6.65
CA TYR A 179 23.50 40.30 -7.37
C TYR A 179 23.08 41.11 -8.61
N LYS A 180 23.55 42.35 -8.76
CA LYS A 180 23.20 43.22 -9.90
C LYS A 180 23.56 42.55 -11.22
N GLY A 181 22.56 42.42 -12.10
CA GLY A 181 22.70 41.75 -13.40
C GLY A 181 22.67 40.22 -13.37
N THR A 182 22.65 39.60 -12.18
CA THR A 182 22.52 38.14 -12.03
C THR A 182 21.06 37.70 -12.20
N VAL A 183 20.85 36.49 -12.70
CA VAL A 183 19.52 35.88 -12.76
C VAL A 183 19.21 35.29 -11.39
N THR A 184 18.14 35.76 -10.77
CA THR A 184 17.67 35.27 -9.48
C THR A 184 16.25 34.74 -9.62
N THR A 185 15.94 33.72 -8.82
CA THR A 185 14.61 33.11 -8.75
C THR A 185 14.08 33.28 -7.35
N TRP A 186 12.90 33.85 -7.25
CA TRP A 186 12.22 34.08 -5.98
C TRP A 186 10.83 33.46 -6.01
N ARG A 187 10.39 32.98 -4.85
CA ARG A 187 9.06 32.38 -4.69
C ARG A 187 8.33 33.11 -3.56
N PHE A 188 7.13 33.59 -3.84
CA PHE A 188 6.36 34.36 -2.88
C PHE A 188 4.85 34.09 -2.97
N PRO A 189 4.10 34.26 -1.87
CA PRO A 189 2.65 34.20 -1.89
C PRO A 189 2.07 35.52 -2.41
N VAL A 190 1.12 35.46 -3.34
CA VAL A 190 0.44 36.63 -3.88
C VAL A 190 -0.54 37.15 -2.84
N LYS A 191 -0.34 38.38 -2.34
CA LYS A 191 -1.24 38.97 -1.36
C LYS A 191 -2.43 39.68 -1.99
N TYR A 192 -2.18 40.48 -3.03
CA TYR A 192 -3.20 41.08 -3.88
C TYR A 192 -2.64 41.29 -5.29
N LEU A 193 -3.52 41.46 -6.27
CA LEU A 193 -3.16 41.82 -7.64
C LEU A 193 -3.55 43.28 -7.87
N SER A 194 -2.57 44.12 -8.24
CA SER A 194 -2.84 45.48 -8.69
C SER A 194 -2.91 45.50 -10.20
N TYR A 195 -3.99 46.05 -10.74
CA TYR A 195 -4.09 46.37 -12.18
C TYR A 195 -3.56 47.77 -12.49
N GLU A 196 -3.29 48.57 -11.46
CA GLU A 196 -2.66 49.87 -11.57
C GLU A 196 -1.15 49.70 -11.39
N ASN A 197 -0.34 50.35 -12.25
CA ASN A 197 1.11 50.37 -12.10
C ASN A 197 1.45 50.94 -10.71
N PRO A 198 1.88 50.10 -9.76
CA PRO A 198 2.06 50.53 -8.38
C PRO A 198 3.35 51.36 -8.24
N ILE A 199 4.21 51.36 -9.27
CA ILE A 199 5.30 52.32 -9.40
C ILE A 199 4.71 53.61 -9.98
N GLY A 200 3.83 54.25 -9.21
CA GLY A 200 3.46 55.63 -9.48
C GLY A 200 4.76 56.43 -9.59
N TYR A 201 4.93 57.18 -10.69
CA TYR A 201 6.09 58.06 -10.94
C TYR A 201 7.41 57.45 -11.46
N LEU A 202 7.43 56.28 -12.10
CA LEU A 202 8.44 56.10 -13.16
C LEU A 202 7.96 56.88 -14.39
N ASP A 203 8.42 58.12 -14.42
CA ASP A 203 8.17 59.17 -15.42
C ASP A 203 7.79 58.64 -16.80
N THR A 204 6.52 58.86 -17.16
CA THR A 204 5.92 58.57 -18.47
C THR A 204 6.47 59.46 -19.59
N ALA A 205 7.63 60.10 -19.40
CA ALA A 205 8.27 61.01 -20.33
C ALA A 205 8.73 60.36 -21.65
N SER A 206 8.62 59.04 -21.83
CA SER A 206 8.93 58.39 -23.11
C SER A 206 7.87 57.36 -23.52
N GLY A 207 6.72 57.89 -23.93
CA GLY A 207 5.85 57.34 -24.98
C GLY A 207 5.65 55.81 -25.06
N GLY A 208 4.46 55.37 -24.65
CA GLY A 208 3.78 54.27 -25.33
C GLY A 208 4.18 52.84 -24.94
N TYR A 209 4.45 52.57 -23.66
CA TYR A 209 4.45 51.19 -23.19
C TYR A 209 3.02 50.73 -22.91
N GLY A 210 2.64 49.61 -23.52
CA GLY A 210 1.32 49.00 -23.43
C GLY A 210 0.98 48.58 -21.99
N SER A 211 -0.22 48.08 -21.79
CA SER A 211 -0.76 47.65 -20.48
C SER A 211 0.14 46.62 -19.78
N ASP A 212 1.15 47.10 -19.06
CA ASP A 212 2.09 46.30 -18.30
C ASP A 212 1.49 46.02 -16.93
N TYR A 213 1.24 44.75 -16.65
CA TYR A 213 0.75 44.30 -15.35
C TYR A 213 1.91 44.22 -14.36
N ALA A 214 1.68 44.63 -13.11
CA ALA A 214 2.65 44.44 -12.03
C ALA A 214 2.04 43.51 -10.98
N VAL A 215 2.83 42.56 -10.47
CA VAL A 215 2.40 41.72 -9.36
C VAL A 215 3.07 42.22 -8.08
N VAL A 216 2.29 42.83 -7.22
CA VAL A 216 2.76 43.24 -5.90
C VAL A 216 2.75 42.04 -4.99
N VAL A 217 3.87 41.80 -4.30
CA VAL A 217 3.97 40.69 -3.37
C VAL A 217 4.48 41.19 -2.05
N HIS A 218 3.60 41.35 -1.06
CA HIS A 218 4.07 41.58 0.30
C HIS A 218 4.82 40.35 0.80
N GLY A 219 6.04 40.58 1.23
CA GLY A 219 6.77 39.65 2.05
C GLY A 219 6.52 39.97 3.52
N PRO A 220 7.37 39.46 4.41
CA PRO A 220 7.13 39.48 5.85
C PRO A 220 6.99 40.90 6.42
N GLU A 221 6.21 41.00 7.50
CA GLU A 221 5.56 42.19 8.05
C GLU A 221 6.39 43.50 7.99
N GLY A 222 5.80 44.54 7.39
CA GLY A 222 6.37 45.90 7.32
C GLY A 222 7.08 46.26 6.02
N PHE A 223 7.41 45.27 5.17
CA PHE A 223 8.04 45.51 3.87
C PHE A 223 7.05 45.25 2.72
N THR A 224 6.80 46.28 1.90
CA THR A 224 6.08 46.12 0.63
C THR A 224 7.09 45.74 -0.43
N TYR A 225 7.18 44.44 -0.72
CA TYR A 225 7.98 43.99 -1.85
C TYR A 225 7.06 44.09 -3.06
N GLN A 226 7.57 44.68 -4.12
CA GLN A 226 6.84 44.75 -5.35
C GLN A 226 7.76 44.16 -6.41
N ALA A 227 7.37 43.01 -6.92
CA ALA A 227 8.04 42.43 -8.07
C ALA A 227 7.32 42.98 -9.30
N GLY A 228 7.74 44.15 -9.76
CA GLY A 228 7.29 44.71 -11.03
C GLY A 228 7.84 43.85 -12.17
N ALA A 229 7.12 42.81 -12.56
CA ALA A 229 7.42 42.03 -13.74
C ALA A 229 6.50 42.49 -14.86
N MET A 230 7.03 43.18 -15.88
CA MET A 230 6.24 43.59 -17.04
C MET A 230 5.85 42.37 -17.87
N PHE A 231 4.54 42.14 -18.04
CA PHE A 231 4.01 41.01 -18.80
C PHE A 231 3.15 41.48 -19.97
N GLY A 232 3.37 40.88 -21.15
CA GLY A 232 2.42 41.00 -22.26
C GLY A 232 1.11 40.23 -22.05
N LYS A 233 1.07 39.26 -21.11
CA LYS A 233 -0.13 38.51 -20.73
C LYS A 233 0.00 37.97 -19.30
N VAL A 234 -0.98 38.26 -18.45
CA VAL A 234 -1.01 37.80 -17.05
C VAL A 234 -1.27 36.29 -17.02
N PRO A 235 -0.41 35.46 -16.40
CA PRO A 235 -0.81 34.11 -16.04
C PRO A 235 -2.04 34.21 -15.13
N SER A 236 -3.00 33.28 -15.20
CA SER A 236 -4.20 33.32 -14.36
C SER A 236 -3.84 33.14 -12.89
N VAL A 237 -3.44 34.22 -12.22
CA VAL A 237 -3.02 34.30 -10.82
C VAL A 237 -4.22 34.76 -9.99
N LYS A 238 -4.40 34.16 -8.82
CA LYS A 238 -5.39 34.55 -7.82
C LYS A 238 -4.70 35.02 -6.54
N GLU A 239 -5.41 35.76 -5.71
CA GLU A 239 -4.95 36.02 -4.35
C GLU A 239 -4.66 34.71 -3.63
N LYS A 240 -3.57 34.69 -2.87
CA LYS A 240 -3.02 33.53 -2.14
C LYS A 240 -2.40 32.44 -3.03
N ASP A 241 -2.37 32.60 -4.35
CA ASP A 241 -1.53 31.75 -5.20
C ASP A 241 -0.05 31.96 -4.88
N TRP A 242 0.76 30.93 -5.07
CA TRP A 242 2.22 31.07 -5.03
C TRP A 242 2.76 31.35 -6.43
N ILE A 243 3.60 32.38 -6.56
CA ILE A 243 4.30 32.66 -7.81
C ILE A 243 5.80 32.45 -7.65
N ILE A 244 6.41 31.91 -8.70
CA ILE A 244 7.86 31.89 -8.86
C ILE A 244 8.23 32.90 -9.94
N VAL A 245 9.02 33.91 -9.57
CA VAL A 245 9.54 34.94 -10.48
C VAL A 245 11.03 34.71 -10.66
N THR A 246 11.44 34.44 -11.90
CA THR A 246 12.84 34.39 -12.31
C THR A 246 13.14 35.59 -13.19
N GLY A 247 14.13 36.39 -12.83
CA GLY A 247 14.50 37.59 -13.58
C GLY A 247 15.93 38.05 -13.31
N LYS A 248 16.45 38.91 -14.19
CA LYS A 248 17.69 39.63 -13.91
C LYS A 248 17.42 40.69 -12.85
N PHE A 249 18.20 40.67 -11.78
CA PHE A 249 18.08 41.68 -10.73
C PHE A 249 18.64 43.03 -11.23
N CYS A 250 17.81 44.07 -11.15
CA CYS A 250 18.17 45.42 -11.61
C CYS A 250 18.64 46.30 -10.45
N TYR A 251 17.74 46.56 -9.50
CA TYR A 251 17.99 47.38 -8.32
C TYR A 251 16.84 47.21 -7.30
N VAL A 252 17.03 47.68 -6.08
CA VAL A 252 15.95 47.90 -5.11
C VAL A 252 15.64 49.39 -4.99
N SER A 253 14.36 49.77 -5.08
CA SER A 253 13.95 51.18 -4.93
C SER A 253 14.09 51.67 -3.47
N SER A 254 13.96 52.98 -3.28
CA SER A 254 13.89 53.60 -1.94
C SER A 254 12.74 53.05 -1.09
N ASP A 255 11.67 52.57 -1.72
CA ASP A 255 10.48 52.04 -1.05
C ASP A 255 10.57 50.52 -0.81
N ASN A 256 11.77 49.95 -0.91
CA ASN A 256 12.07 48.51 -0.78
C ASN A 256 11.41 47.62 -1.86
N VAL A 257 11.15 48.19 -3.05
CA VAL A 257 10.63 47.47 -4.22
C VAL A 257 11.78 46.80 -4.96
N VAL A 258 11.76 45.46 -5.07
CA VAL A 258 12.77 44.70 -5.83
C VAL A 258 12.39 44.70 -7.31
N VAL A 259 13.15 45.42 -8.13
CA VAL A 259 12.91 45.48 -9.57
C VAL A 259 13.69 44.38 -10.27
N LEU A 260 12.95 43.47 -10.89
CA LEU A 260 13.49 42.39 -11.72
C LEU A 260 13.12 42.65 -13.18
N SER A 261 14.05 42.46 -14.09
CA SER A 261 13.72 42.25 -15.51
C SER A 261 13.26 40.79 -15.65
N PRO A 262 11.95 40.52 -15.80
CA PRO A 262 11.44 39.16 -15.77
C PRO A 262 11.97 38.35 -16.95
N ILE A 263 12.39 37.12 -16.66
CA ILE A 263 12.76 36.11 -17.66
C ILE A 263 11.67 35.04 -17.73
N ARG A 264 11.16 34.60 -16.57
CA ARG A 264 10.15 33.56 -16.47
C ARG A 264 9.31 33.75 -15.22
N VAL A 265 7.99 33.62 -15.35
CA VAL A 265 7.06 33.58 -14.21
C VAL A 265 6.19 32.34 -14.30
N LYS A 266 6.09 31.63 -13.18
CA LYS A 266 5.28 30.41 -13.04
C LYS A 266 4.29 30.63 -11.91
N ASN A 267 2.99 30.56 -12.23
CA ASN A 267 1.96 30.42 -11.20
C ASN A 267 1.92 28.96 -10.75
N GLU A 268 2.06 28.72 -9.45
CA GLU A 268 1.91 27.39 -8.85
C GLU A 268 0.49 27.12 -8.33
N GLY A 269 -0.40 28.11 -8.41
CA GLY A 269 -1.74 28.08 -7.84
C GLY A 269 -1.73 28.19 -6.31
N TYR A 270 -2.91 28.05 -5.72
CA TYR A 270 -3.09 27.93 -4.29
C TYR A 270 -2.53 26.58 -3.82
N LYS A 271 -1.46 26.61 -3.01
CA LYS A 271 -0.86 25.45 -2.37
C LYS A 271 -1.16 25.47 -0.88
#